data_AF-M5BLX1-F1
#
_entry.id   AF-M5BLX1-F1
#
_cell.length_a   1.000
_cell.length_b   1.000
_cell.length_c   1.000
_cell.angle_alpha   90.00
_cell.angle_beta   90.00
_cell.angle_gamma   90.00
#
_symmetry.space_group_name_H-M   'P 1'
#
loop_
_entity.id
_entity.type
_entity.pdbx_description
1 polymer ?
#
loop_
_entity_poly.entity_id
_entity_poly.type
_entity_poly.pdbx_seq_one_letter_code
_entity_poly.pdbx_strand_id
1 'polypeptide(L)'
;MADLSEKELWTELLRLARTNFSEAFQVLVHIKITRLFVESVLRYGLPANFTGLVVKPEPKTTKRTLDVLAAHFAYLGSKSRSRDKKSGNTDEEYVGEYQTLMEQEIFDYVLFEVPWVV
;
A
#
# COMPACT_ATOMS: atom_id res chain seq x y z
N MET A 1 17.20 40.33 -24.18
CA MET A 1 18.00 39.09 -24.23
C MET A 1 17.74 38.20 -23.02
N ALA A 2 17.65 38.74 -21.79
CA ALA A 2 17.38 37.94 -20.58
C ALA A 2 16.04 37.17 -20.61
N ASP A 3 14.97 37.78 -21.13
CA ASP A 3 13.64 37.13 -21.17
C ASP A 3 13.53 35.94 -22.14
N LEU A 4 14.43 35.88 -23.14
CA LEU A 4 14.51 34.77 -24.10
C LEU A 4 15.21 33.57 -23.44
N SER A 5 16.32 33.81 -22.73
CA SER A 5 17.03 32.75 -22.00
C SER A 5 16.20 32.14 -20.87
N GLU A 6 15.36 32.94 -20.20
CA GLU A 6 14.49 32.44 -19.14
C GLU A 6 13.41 31.48 -19.69
N LYS A 7 12.81 31.81 -20.83
CA LYS A 7 11.81 30.95 -21.49
C LYS A 7 12.40 29.64 -21.99
N GLU A 8 13.63 29.68 -22.51
CA GLU A 8 14.34 28.48 -22.95
C GLU A 8 14.68 27.57 -21.76
N LEU A 9 15.25 28.14 -20.69
CA LEU A 9 15.57 27.40 -19.47
C LEU A 9 14.32 26.80 -18.81
N TRP A 10 13.23 27.56 -18.77
CA TRP A 10 11.94 27.08 -18.24
C TRP A 10 11.42 25.88 -19.04
N THR A 11 11.50 25.94 -20.37
CA THR A 11 11.05 24.85 -21.25
C THR A 11 11.89 23.60 -21.07
N GLU A 12 13.21 23.75 -20.98
CA GLU A 12 14.11 22.63 -20.69
C GLU A 12 13.85 22.02 -19.32
N LEU A 13 13.71 22.85 -18.28
CA LEU A 13 13.44 22.40 -16.93
C LEU A 13 12.14 21.59 -16.86
N LEU A 14 11.06 22.07 -17.48
CA LEU A 14 9.79 21.35 -17.52
C LEU A 14 9.91 20.01 -18.23
N ARG A 15 10.66 19.95 -19.34
CA ARG A 15 10.89 18.71 -20.07
C ARG A 15 11.65 17.70 -19.21
N LEU A 16 12.75 18.12 -18.58
CA LEU A 16 13.55 17.26 -17.71
C LEU A 16 12.75 16.80 -16.47
N ALA A 17 12.06 17.73 -15.81
CA ALA A 17 11.27 17.43 -14.62
C ALA A 17 10.16 16.42 -14.93
N ARG A 18 9.46 16.56 -16.06
CA ARG A 18 8.41 15.62 -16.46
C ARG A 18 8.95 14.21 -16.72
N THR A 19 10.07 14.08 -17.43
CA THR A 19 10.69 12.78 -17.70
C THR A 19 11.16 12.12 -16.40
N ASN A 20 11.91 12.86 -15.58
CA ASN A 20 12.44 12.35 -14.31
C ASN A 20 11.33 11.97 -13.33
N PHE A 21 10.24 12.76 -13.28
CA PHE A 21 9.08 12.44 -12.46
C PHE A 21 8.39 11.15 -12.91
N SER A 22 8.22 10.96 -14.22
CA SER A 22 7.65 9.72 -14.78
C SER A 22 8.49 8.50 -14.41
N GLU A 23 9.81 8.58 -14.54
CA GLU A 23 10.73 7.50 -14.17
C GLU A 23 10.72 7.22 -12.66
N ALA A 24 10.79 8.27 -11.83
CA ALA A 24 10.74 8.13 -10.38
C ALA A 24 9.42 7.50 -9.91
N PHE A 25 8.29 7.87 -10.52
CA PHE A 25 6.99 7.30 -10.21
C PHE A 25 6.91 5.82 -10.61
N GLN A 26 7.47 5.44 -11.77
CA GLN A 26 7.57 4.02 -12.15
C GLN A 26 8.36 3.22 -11.13
N VAL A 27 9.52 3.72 -10.68
CA VAL A 27 10.35 3.07 -9.65
C VAL A 27 9.58 2.93 -8.33
N LEU A 28 8.83 3.96 -7.92
CA LEU A 28 7.98 3.90 -6.73
C LEU A 28 6.95 2.75 -6.81
N VAL A 29 6.28 2.61 -7.96
CA VAL A 29 5.31 1.53 -8.18
C VAL A 29 5.99 0.15 -8.18
N HIS A 30 7.17 0.01 -8.79
CA HIS A 30 7.92 -1.25 -8.74
C HIS A 30 8.26 -1.66 -7.31
N ILE A 31 8.73 -0.73 -6.48
CA ILE A 31 9.03 -1.00 -5.07
C ILE A 31 7.76 -1.45 -4.32
N LYS A 32 6.61 -0.85 -4.60
CA LYS A 32 5.32 -1.26 -4.01
C LYS A 32 4.92 -2.68 -4.42
N ILE A 33 5.11 -3.04 -5.69
CA ILE A 33 4.83 -4.40 -6.19
C ILE A 33 5.77 -5.43 -5.55
N THR A 34 7.07 -5.11 -5.42
CA THR A 34 8.02 -6.01 -4.73
C THR A 34 7.62 -6.21 -3.28
N ARG A 35 7.20 -5.15 -2.57
CA ARG A 35 6.69 -5.26 -1.20
C ARG A 35 5.42 -6.11 -1.14
N LEU A 36 4.47 -5.90 -2.05
CA LEU A 36 3.25 -6.71 -2.17
C LEU A 36 3.57 -8.20 -2.31
N PHE A 37 4.52 -8.55 -3.18
CA PHE A 37 4.94 -9.92 -3.38
C PHE A 37 5.59 -10.52 -2.12
N VAL A 38 6.58 -9.82 -1.54
CA VAL A 38 7.28 -10.28 -0.33
C VAL A 38 6.31 -10.47 0.83
N GLU A 39 5.38 -9.53 1.05
CA GLU A 39 4.39 -9.66 2.10
C GLU A 39 3.38 -10.78 1.83
N SER A 40 3.02 -11.03 0.58
CA SER A 40 2.19 -12.19 0.22
C SER A 40 2.88 -13.51 0.54
N VAL A 41 4.20 -13.62 0.28
CA VAL A 41 5.00 -14.79 0.68
C VAL A 41 5.03 -14.92 2.21
N LEU A 42 5.22 -13.82 2.94
CA LEU A 42 5.28 -13.84 4.41
C LEU A 42 3.94 -14.21 5.06
N ARG A 43 2.81 -13.74 4.50
CA ARG A 43 1.48 -13.99 5.06
C ARG A 43 0.91 -15.37 4.68
N TYR A 44 1.10 -15.80 3.43
CA TYR A 44 0.45 -17.01 2.91
C TYR A 44 1.39 -18.20 2.73
N GLY A 45 2.70 -17.98 2.80
CA GLY A 45 3.70 -19.04 2.66
C GLY A 45 3.90 -19.51 1.21
N LEU A 46 4.52 -20.67 1.07
CA LEU A 46 4.80 -21.31 -0.22
C LEU A 46 3.75 -22.38 -0.52
N PRO A 47 3.46 -22.67 -1.81
CA PRO A 47 4.07 -22.12 -3.03
C PRO A 47 3.55 -20.71 -3.39
N ALA A 48 4.40 -19.89 -4.03
CA ALA A 48 4.12 -18.49 -4.36
C ALA A 48 3.19 -18.30 -5.57
N ASN A 49 1.99 -18.88 -5.51
CA ASN A 49 0.95 -18.75 -6.54
C ASN A 49 -0.01 -17.62 -6.16
N PHE A 50 0.43 -16.38 -6.32
CA PHE A 50 -0.36 -15.19 -5.99
C PHE A 50 -0.82 -14.44 -7.23
N THR A 51 -2.01 -13.85 -7.18
CA THR A 51 -2.51 -12.94 -8.22
C THR A 51 -2.62 -11.54 -7.64
N GLY A 52 -1.84 -10.61 -8.19
CA GLY A 52 -1.93 -9.19 -7.85
C GLY A 52 -3.00 -8.50 -8.71
N LEU A 53 -3.77 -7.60 -8.11
CA LEU A 53 -4.74 -6.76 -8.81
C LEU A 53 -4.49 -5.29 -8.48
N VAL A 54 -4.70 -4.42 -9.47
CA VAL A 54 -4.69 -2.97 -9.29
C VAL A 54 -6.13 -2.48 -9.44
N VAL A 55 -6.65 -1.84 -8.41
CA VAL A 55 -8.01 -1.31 -8.38
C VAL A 55 -7.94 0.20 -8.30
N LYS A 56 -8.61 0.89 -9.22
CA LYS A 56 -8.84 2.34 -9.14
C LYS A 56 -10.25 2.57 -8.60
N PRO A 57 -10.42 2.81 -7.28
CA PRO A 57 -11.74 3.08 -6.71
C PRO A 57 -12.23 4.46 -7.14
N GLU A 58 -13.55 4.63 -7.24
CA GLU A 58 -14.12 5.97 -7.31
C GLU A 58 -13.99 6.64 -5.94
N PRO A 59 -13.65 7.94 -5.85
CA PRO A 59 -13.41 8.62 -4.58
C PRO A 59 -14.56 8.52 -3.56
N LYS A 60 -15.80 8.36 -4.03
CA LYS A 60 -16.99 8.23 -3.18
C LYS A 60 -17.25 6.81 -2.70
N THR A 61 -16.73 5.80 -3.39
CA THR A 61 -17.03 4.39 -3.11
C THR A 61 -15.86 3.64 -2.49
N THR A 62 -14.71 4.28 -2.28
CA THR A 62 -13.49 3.65 -1.73
C THR A 62 -13.76 2.82 -0.48
N LYS A 63 -14.47 3.37 0.52
CA LYS A 63 -14.79 2.66 1.76
C LYS A 63 -15.62 1.41 1.50
N ARG A 64 -16.69 1.54 0.70
CA ARG A 64 -17.54 0.40 0.32
C ARG A 64 -16.76 -0.68 -0.43
N THR A 65 -15.84 -0.30 -1.32
CA THR A 65 -14.98 -1.24 -2.04
C THR A 65 -14.07 -2.00 -1.08
N LEU A 66 -13.46 -1.32 -0.11
CA LEU A 66 -12.63 -1.95 0.93
C LEU A 66 -13.48 -2.89 1.81
N ASP A 67 -14.68 -2.49 2.22
CA ASP A 67 -15.58 -3.33 3.02
C ASP A 67 -15.96 -4.63 2.29
N VAL A 68 -16.28 -4.53 0.99
CA VAL A 68 -16.62 -5.69 0.15
C VAL A 68 -15.41 -6.61 -0.01
N LEU A 69 -14.22 -6.06 -0.25
CA LEU A 69 -12.98 -6.84 -0.36
C LEU A 69 -12.64 -7.52 0.98
N ALA A 70 -12.78 -6.81 2.09
CA ALA A 70 -12.57 -7.36 3.43
C ALA A 70 -13.53 -8.52 3.72
N ALA A 71 -14.81 -8.38 3.38
CA ALA A 71 -15.78 -9.46 3.55
C ALA A 71 -15.45 -10.69 2.66
N HIS A 72 -15.05 -10.48 1.41
CA HIS A 72 -14.70 -11.57 0.49
C HIS A 72 -13.41 -12.30 0.89
N PHE A 73 -12.42 -11.57 1.41
CA PHE A 73 -11.10 -12.12 1.76
C PHE A 73 -10.93 -12.44 3.25
N ALA A 74 -11.98 -12.31 4.06
CA ALA A 74 -11.95 -12.64 5.49
C ALA A 74 -11.46 -14.07 5.78
N TYR A 75 -11.65 -15.01 4.83
CA TYR A 75 -11.16 -16.39 4.95
C TYR A 75 -9.62 -16.50 4.94
N LEU A 76 -8.91 -15.50 4.41
CA LEU A 76 -7.44 -15.41 4.42
C LEU A 76 -6.91 -14.98 5.79
N GLY A 77 -7.79 -14.52 6.68
CA GLY A 77 -7.44 -14.11 8.03
C GLY A 77 -6.80 -15.25 8.79
N SER A 78 -5.57 -15.00 9.27
CA SER A 78 -4.77 -15.99 9.97
C SER A 78 -5.51 -16.57 11.18
N LYS A 79 -5.52 -17.91 11.30
CA LYS A 79 -5.89 -18.61 12.54
C LYS A 79 -5.03 -18.19 13.75
N SER A 80 -3.94 -17.44 13.56
CA SER A 80 -3.15 -16.85 14.66
C SER A 80 -3.93 -15.76 15.41
N ARG A 81 -4.84 -15.02 14.76
CA ARG A 81 -5.77 -14.09 15.45
C ARG A 81 -6.68 -14.80 16.46
N SER A 82 -6.92 -16.10 16.27
CA SER A 82 -7.69 -16.93 17.21
C SER A 82 -6.85 -17.48 18.37
N ARG A 83 -5.51 -17.47 18.30
CA ARG A 83 -4.64 -17.96 19.38
C ARG A 83 -4.44 -16.93 20.48
N ASP A 84 -4.40 -15.63 20.16
CA ASP A 84 -4.25 -14.56 21.18
C ASP A 84 -5.47 -14.39 22.08
N LYS A 85 -6.67 -14.81 21.65
CA LYS A 85 -7.86 -14.81 22.52
C LYS A 85 -7.84 -15.88 23.62
N LYS A 86 -6.81 -16.74 23.69
CA LYS A 86 -6.78 -17.87 24.64
C LYS A 86 -5.61 -17.85 25.64
N SER A 87 -4.64 -16.93 25.53
CA SER A 87 -3.59 -16.75 26.53
C SER A 87 -3.86 -15.49 27.36
N GLY A 88 -4.56 -15.67 28.47
CA GLY A 88 -4.76 -14.62 29.44
C GLY A 88 -3.45 -14.23 30.15
N ASN A 89 -3.38 -12.93 30.46
CA ASN A 89 -2.79 -12.37 31.66
C ASN A 89 -1.24 -12.25 31.73
N THR A 90 -0.65 -11.30 30.98
CA THR A 90 0.48 -10.41 31.41
C THR A 90 1.02 -9.59 30.22
N ASP A 91 0.43 -8.41 29.91
CA ASP A 91 1.08 -7.23 29.26
C ASP A 91 0.07 -6.18 28.73
N GLU A 92 -0.96 -5.81 29.51
CA GLU A 92 -2.02 -4.91 29.01
C GLU A 92 -1.54 -3.50 28.66
N GLU A 93 -0.43 -3.02 29.25
CA GLU A 93 0.08 -1.65 29.04
C GLU A 93 0.99 -1.55 27.79
N TYR A 94 1.84 -2.56 27.54
CA TYR A 94 2.67 -2.62 26.33
C TYR A 94 1.83 -2.94 25.08
N VAL A 95 0.83 -3.83 25.21
CA VAL A 95 -0.08 -4.17 24.12
C VAL A 95 -0.89 -2.97 23.64
N GLY A 96 -1.26 -2.03 24.52
CA GLY A 96 -2.06 -0.84 24.16
C GLY A 96 -1.41 0.10 23.15
N GLU A 97 -0.09 0.32 23.25
CA GLU A 97 0.66 1.15 22.31
C GLU A 97 0.89 0.46 20.96
N TYR A 98 1.07 -0.87 20.97
CA TYR A 98 1.10 -1.65 19.72
C TYR A 98 -0.30 -1.78 19.10
N GLN A 99 -1.36 -1.77 19.92
CA GLN A 99 -2.75 -1.82 19.45
C GLN A 99 -3.07 -0.60 18.57
N THR A 100 -2.61 0.59 18.96
CA THR A 100 -2.78 1.84 18.19
C THR A 100 -1.90 1.88 16.94
N LEU A 101 -0.71 1.26 16.96
CA LEU A 101 0.08 1.05 15.73
C LEU A 101 -0.54 0.00 14.79
N MET A 102 -1.28 -0.96 15.35
CA MET A 102 -2.09 -1.96 14.64
C MET A 102 -3.44 -1.41 14.15
N GLU A 103 -3.79 -0.16 14.43
CA GLU A 103 -4.94 0.53 13.82
C GLU A 103 -4.68 0.92 12.36
N GLN A 104 -3.44 0.74 11.84
CA GLN A 104 -3.24 0.67 10.39
C GLN A 104 -4.15 -0.43 9.86
N GLU A 105 -5.16 -0.09 9.05
CA GLU A 105 -6.22 -1.00 8.59
C GLU A 105 -5.66 -2.39 8.21
N ILE A 106 -5.67 -3.32 9.17
CA ILE A 106 -5.08 -4.65 8.97
C ILE A 106 -6.12 -5.50 8.25
N PHE A 107 -6.13 -5.37 6.92
CA PHE A 107 -6.87 -6.25 6.05
C PHE A 107 -6.26 -7.66 6.09
N ASP A 108 -7.13 -8.68 6.01
CA ASP A 108 -6.72 -10.08 5.90
C ASP A 108 -5.98 -10.36 4.57
N TYR A 109 -6.14 -9.47 3.59
CA TYR A 109 -5.39 -9.45 2.35
C TYR A 109 -4.27 -8.38 2.35
N VAL A 110 -3.26 -8.58 1.51
CA VAL A 110 -2.17 -7.61 1.35
C VAL A 110 -2.65 -6.46 0.47
N LEU A 111 -2.56 -5.24 0.98
CA LEU A 111 -2.97 -4.03 0.29
C LEU A 111 -1.85 -2.99 0.34
N PHE A 112 -1.53 -2.39 -0.80
CA PHE A 112 -0.64 -1.24 -0.88
C PHE A 112 -1.29 -0.13 -1.67
N GLU A 113 -1.37 1.05 -1.05
CA GLU A 113 -1.82 2.24 -1.74
C GLU A 113 -0.69 2.84 -2.60
N VAL A 114 -1.06 3.17 -3.83
CA VAL A 114 -0.24 3.97 -4.74
C VAL A 114 -0.81 5.38 -4.71
N PRO A 115 -0.02 6.39 -4.28
CA PRO A 115 -0.50 7.76 -4.23
C PRO A 115 -0.81 8.24 -5.64
N TRP A 116 -1.98 8.85 -5.80
CA TRP A 116 -2.37 9.51 -7.04
C TRP A 116 -1.85 10.94 -7.00
N VAL A 117 -0.81 11.22 -7.79
CA VAL A 117 -0.26 12.56 -7.95
C VAL A 117 -0.92 13.20 -9.18
N VAL A 118 -1.77 14.21 -8.96
CA VAL A 118 -2.32 15.10 -10.00
C VAL A 118 -1.53 16.40 -9.99
#